data_AF-A0A9N9KAS2-F1
#
_entry.id   AF-A0A9N9KAS2-F1
#
_cell.length_a   1.000
_cell.length_b   1.000
_cell.length_c   1.000
_cell.angle_alpha   90.00
_cell.angle_beta   90.00
_cell.angle_gamma   90.00
#
_symmetry.space_group_name_H-M   'P 1'
#
loop_
_entity.id
_entity.type
_entity.pdbx_description
1 polymer ?
#
loop_
_entity_poly.entity_id
_entity_poly.type
_entity_poly.pdbx_seq_one_letter_code
_entity_poly.pdbx_strand_id
1 'polypeptide(L)'
;KRDDQNECGDTVLIENQKWHRVFGEWKCTNCQAHWKSGYVWILLEKFNCKANASNLVKTQDYFCQSCKKHNCNSKLGKLIRWKLLSKSSTMNDLPHLPDLCAKCKA
;
A
#
# COMPACT_ATOMS: atom_id res chain seq x y z
N LYS A 1 7.26 -13.33 -38.35
CA LYS A 1 5.81 -13.03 -38.21
C LYS A 1 5.40 -13.57 -36.85
N ARG A 2 5.26 -12.67 -35.85
CA ARG A 2 4.69 -12.84 -34.50
C ARG A 2 5.31 -13.87 -33.55
N ASP A 3 6.14 -13.32 -32.67
CA ASP A 3 6.29 -13.62 -31.24
C ASP A 3 4.97 -13.98 -30.55
N ASP A 4 5.04 -14.93 -29.60
CA ASP A 4 4.66 -14.75 -28.19
C ASP A 4 4.87 -16.08 -27.45
N GLN A 5 6.08 -16.32 -26.96
CA GLN A 5 6.31 -17.28 -25.89
C GLN A 5 5.99 -16.57 -24.57
N ASN A 6 4.73 -16.59 -24.16
CA ASN A 6 4.32 -16.23 -22.81
C ASN A 6 3.81 -17.49 -22.09
N GLU A 7 4.75 -18.42 -21.88
CA GLU A 7 4.58 -19.50 -20.92
C GLU A 7 4.91 -18.94 -19.53
N CYS A 8 3.87 -18.53 -18.81
CA CYS A 8 3.93 -18.23 -17.38
C CYS A 8 4.16 -19.55 -16.62
N GLY A 9 5.37 -20.09 -16.73
CA GLY A 9 5.84 -21.27 -16.03
C GLY A 9 6.19 -20.96 -14.58
N ASP A 10 5.59 -21.77 -13.69
CA ASP A 10 6.13 -22.21 -12.40
C ASP A 10 6.33 -21.18 -11.29
N THR A 11 5.22 -20.82 -10.66
CA THR A 11 4.82 -21.30 -9.31
C THR A 11 5.88 -21.92 -8.37
N VAL A 12 7.11 -21.42 -8.27
CA VAL A 12 8.06 -21.80 -7.22
C VAL A 12 8.81 -20.59 -6.67
N LEU A 13 8.10 -19.64 -6.04
CA LEU A 13 8.67 -18.72 -5.03
C LEU A 13 7.56 -18.32 -4.03
N ILE A 14 6.86 -19.31 -3.47
CA ILE A 14 5.95 -19.12 -2.32
C ILE A 14 6.65 -19.60 -1.05
N GLU A 15 7.85 -19.10 -0.76
CA GLU A 15 8.47 -19.28 0.55
C GLU A 15 9.16 -17.96 0.93
N ASN A 16 8.56 -17.21 1.86
CA ASN A 16 8.99 -15.90 2.38
C ASN A 16 8.58 -14.61 1.63
N GLN A 17 7.36 -14.52 1.07
CA GLN A 17 6.77 -13.21 0.76
C GLN A 17 6.45 -12.44 2.06
N LYS A 18 7.48 -11.86 2.67
CA LYS A 18 7.34 -10.99 3.83
C LYS A 18 6.68 -9.69 3.38
N TRP A 19 5.69 -9.24 4.13
CA TRP A 19 5.01 -7.97 3.93
C TRP A 19 5.54 -6.94 4.92
N HIS A 20 5.74 -5.70 4.48
CA HIS A 20 6.14 -4.60 5.34
C HIS A 20 4.99 -3.60 5.49
N ARG A 21 4.71 -3.21 6.73
CA ARG A 21 3.65 -2.24 7.03
C ARG A 21 4.18 -0.82 6.85
N VAL A 22 3.45 0.00 6.10
CA VAL A 22 3.81 1.38 5.76
C VAL A 22 2.62 2.32 5.92
N PHE A 23 2.90 3.61 5.87
CA PHE A 23 1.89 4.63 5.63
C PHE A 23 1.62 4.77 4.14
N GLY A 24 0.37 4.94 3.75
CA GLY A 24 -0.03 5.20 2.37
C GLY A 24 -0.98 6.38 2.22
N GLU A 25 -0.78 7.15 1.16
CA GLU A 25 -1.71 8.14 0.65
C GLU A 25 -2.49 7.52 -0.52
N TRP A 26 -3.80 7.61 -0.46
CA TRP A 26 -4.73 6.92 -1.34
C TRP A 26 -5.58 7.91 -2.11
N LYS A 27 -6.00 7.49 -3.31
CA LYS A 27 -7.03 8.16 -4.12
C LYS A 27 -8.02 7.16 -4.64
N CYS A 28 -9.30 7.50 -4.53
CA CYS A 28 -10.36 6.74 -5.16
C CYS A 28 -10.40 7.09 -6.64
N THR A 29 -10.34 6.09 -7.52
CA THR A 29 -10.48 6.36 -8.96
C THR A 29 -11.92 6.70 -9.37
N ASN A 30 -12.91 6.38 -8.54
CA ASN A 30 -14.31 6.73 -8.78
C ASN A 30 -14.60 8.19 -8.36
N CYS A 31 -14.61 8.48 -7.05
CA CYS A 31 -14.98 9.81 -6.55
C CYS A 31 -13.81 10.79 -6.37
N GLN A 32 -12.60 10.41 -6.76
CA GLN A 32 -11.38 11.23 -6.65
C GLN A 32 -10.98 11.65 -5.22
N ALA A 33 -11.69 11.16 -4.19
CA ALA A 33 -11.38 11.46 -2.80
C ALA A 33 -10.00 10.94 -2.40
N HIS A 34 -9.30 11.72 -1.59
CA HIS A 34 -8.00 11.37 -1.04
C HIS A 34 -8.11 11.01 0.43
N TRP A 35 -7.36 10.01 0.88
CA TRP A 35 -7.26 9.69 2.31
C TRP A 35 -5.88 9.13 2.63
N LYS A 36 -5.58 9.10 3.91
CA LYS A 36 -4.32 8.59 4.43
C LYS A 36 -4.58 7.37 5.31
N SER A 37 -3.69 6.38 5.27
CA SER A 37 -3.86 5.13 6.01
C SER A 37 -2.51 4.60 6.50
N GLY A 38 -2.40 4.35 7.80
CA GLY A 38 -1.24 3.70 8.42
C GLY A 38 -1.30 2.16 8.37
N TYR A 39 -2.21 1.59 7.58
CA TYR A 39 -2.45 0.15 7.49
C TYR A 39 -2.29 -0.34 6.04
N VAL A 40 -1.17 0.01 5.41
CA VAL A 40 -0.82 -0.46 4.08
C VAL A 40 0.28 -1.50 4.20
N TRP A 41 0.15 -2.60 3.48
CA TRP A 41 1.14 -3.66 3.41
C TRP A 41 1.71 -3.68 2.00
N ILE A 42 3.04 -3.56 1.89
CA ILE A 42 3.80 -3.62 0.65
C ILE A 42 4.72 -4.84 0.69
N LEU A 43 4.88 -5.52 -0.45
CA LEU A 43 5.82 -6.63 -0.57
C LEU A 43 7.24 -6.19 -0.20
N LEU A 44 7.92 -6.96 0.66
CA LEU A 44 9.22 -6.55 1.23
C LEU A 44 10.27 -6.25 0.16
N GLU A 45 10.27 -7.00 -0.95
CA GLU A 45 11.14 -6.74 -2.10
C GLU A 45 10.94 -5.31 -2.63
N LYS A 46 9.69 -4.93 -2.94
CA LYS A 46 9.36 -3.59 -3.45
C LYS A 46 9.66 -2.48 -2.46
N PHE A 47 9.44 -2.77 -1.17
CA PHE A 47 9.79 -1.88 -0.08
C PHE A 47 11.31 -1.63 -0.01
N ASN A 48 12.14 -2.68 -0.07
CA ASN A 48 13.60 -2.58 -0.03
C ASN A 48 14.15 -1.84 -1.24
N CYS A 49 13.57 -2.06 -2.43
CA CYS A 49 13.89 -1.33 -3.65
C CYS A 49 13.37 0.11 -3.66
N LYS A 50 12.65 0.55 -2.61
CA LYS A 50 12.01 1.88 -2.52
C LYS A 50 11.18 2.21 -3.76
N ALA A 51 10.47 1.20 -4.29
CA ALA A 51 9.69 1.35 -5.51
C ALA A 51 8.60 2.42 -5.34
N ASN A 52 8.53 3.36 -6.29
CA ASN A 52 7.47 4.37 -6.30
C ASN A 52 6.09 3.72 -6.35
N ALA A 53 5.10 4.31 -5.69
CA ALA A 53 3.73 3.76 -5.67
C ALA A 53 3.10 3.62 -7.07
N SER A 54 3.53 4.42 -8.05
CA SER A 54 3.14 4.31 -9.46
C SER A 54 3.57 3.00 -10.11
N ASN A 55 4.67 2.41 -9.62
CA ASN A 55 5.30 1.21 -10.17
C ASN A 55 4.87 -0.06 -9.42
N LEU A 56 4.03 0.08 -8.40
CA LEU A 56 3.49 -1.06 -7.65
C LEU A 56 2.23 -1.59 -8.34
N VAL A 57 2.18 -2.90 -8.52
CA VAL A 57 1.03 -3.60 -9.05
C VAL A 57 0.02 -3.87 -7.94
N LYS A 58 -1.22 -3.42 -8.13
CA LYS A 58 -2.32 -3.65 -7.19
C LYS A 58 -2.50 -5.16 -6.99
N THR A 59 -2.79 -5.61 -5.77
CA THR A 59 -2.98 -7.02 -5.36
C THR A 59 -1.75 -7.93 -5.43
N GLN A 60 -0.69 -7.54 -6.12
CA GLN A 60 0.59 -8.25 -6.16
C GLN A 60 1.60 -7.61 -5.20
N ASP A 61 1.82 -6.30 -5.32
CA ASP A 61 2.83 -5.58 -4.55
C ASP A 61 2.25 -4.88 -3.32
N TYR A 62 0.93 -4.64 -3.31
CA TYR A 62 0.22 -4.07 -2.16
C TYR A 62 -1.27 -4.42 -2.12
N PHE A 63 -1.84 -4.46 -0.91
CA PHE A 63 -3.27 -4.71 -0.72
C PHE A 63 -4.11 -3.44 -0.91
N CYS A 64 -5.18 -3.53 -1.69
CA CYS A 64 -6.05 -2.37 -1.93
C CYS A 64 -6.89 -1.99 -0.71
N GLN A 65 -7.28 -0.71 -0.63
CA GLN A 65 -8.25 -0.22 0.34
C GLN A 65 -9.49 0.33 -0.33
N SER A 66 -10.65 0.06 0.26
CA SER A 66 -11.90 0.69 -0.15
C SER A 66 -11.88 2.19 0.13
N CYS A 67 -12.56 2.94 -0.73
CA CYS A 67 -12.76 4.36 -0.54
C CYS A 67 -13.42 4.65 0.82
N LYS A 68 -12.90 5.64 1.53
CA LYS A 68 -13.42 6.08 2.83
C LYS A 68 -14.48 7.17 2.74
N LYS A 69 -14.84 7.63 1.54
CA LYS A 69 -15.94 8.58 1.34
C LYS A 69 -17.27 7.82 1.44
N HIS A 70 -18.14 8.25 2.36
CA HIS A 70 -19.40 7.61 2.73
C HIS A 70 -20.26 7.18 1.53
N ASN A 71 -20.38 8.02 0.50
CA ASN A 71 -21.24 7.78 -0.66
C ASN A 71 -20.53 7.06 -1.83
N CYS A 72 -19.26 6.70 -1.69
CA CYS A 72 -18.51 6.08 -2.78
C CYS A 72 -18.29 4.58 -2.59
N ASN A 73 -17.99 4.13 -1.35
CA ASN A 73 -17.75 2.74 -0.93
C ASN A 73 -17.04 1.79 -1.95
N SER A 74 -16.29 2.35 -2.91
CA SER A 74 -15.73 1.60 -4.02
C SER A 74 -14.45 0.90 -3.59
N LYS A 75 -14.22 -0.32 -4.11
CA LYS A 75 -12.95 -1.07 -3.93
C LYS A 75 -11.84 -0.57 -4.87
N LEU A 76 -11.99 0.65 -5.38
CA LEU A 76 -11.14 1.26 -6.39
C LEU A 76 -10.19 2.30 -5.78
N GLY A 77 -9.73 2.07 -4.55
CA GLY A 77 -8.62 2.84 -3.99
C GLY A 77 -7.30 2.48 -4.68
N LYS A 78 -6.60 3.50 -5.16
CA LYS A 78 -5.24 3.43 -5.69
C LYS A 78 -4.28 4.05 -4.69
N LEU A 79 -3.17 3.38 -4.43
CA LEU A 79 -2.07 3.93 -3.64
C LEU A 79 -1.31 4.93 -4.52
N ILE A 80 -1.20 6.18 -4.07
CA ILE A 80 -0.49 7.24 -4.81
C ILE A 80 0.92 7.42 -4.29
N ARG A 81 1.10 7.29 -2.98
CA ARG A 81 2.39 7.43 -2.29
C ARG A 81 2.40 6.52 -1.08
N TRP A 82 3.59 6.08 -0.69
CA TRP A 82 3.81 5.41 0.58
C TRP A 82 5.08 5.94 1.23
N LYS A 83 5.19 5.74 2.54
CA LYS A 83 6.42 6.01 3.30
C LYS A 83 6.52 5.11 4.51
N LEU A 84 7.74 4.97 5.00
CA LEU A 84 8.05 4.25 6.24
C LEU A 84 7.11 4.69 7.38
N LEU A 85 6.69 3.72 8.19
CA LEU A 85 6.12 4.03 9.49
C LEU A 85 7.23 4.60 10.37
N SER A 86 7.29 5.92 10.48
CA SER A 86 8.14 6.57 11.46
C SER A 86 7.62 6.22 12.86
N LYS A 87 8.48 5.63 13.69
CA LYS A 87 8.19 5.46 15.12
C LYS A 87 8.09 6.84 15.75
N SER A 88 7.15 7.00 16.67
CA SER A 88 7.08 8.17 17.54
C SER A 88 8.41 8.33 18.28
N SER A 89 9.02 9.52 18.20
CA SER A 89 10.18 9.89 19.02
C SER A 89 9.78 10.25 20.45
N THR A 90 8.48 10.45 20.71
CA THR A 90 7.93 10.63 22.05
C THR A 90 7.67 9.27 22.70
N MET A 91 8.23 9.15 23.90
CA MET A 91 8.39 7.94 24.68
C MET A 91 7.11 7.11 24.88
N ASN A 92 7.31 5.79 24.82
CA ASN A 92 6.65 4.70 25.53
C ASN A 92 5.26 4.14 25.17
N ASP A 93 4.35 4.78 24.41
CA ASP A 93 3.04 4.11 24.18
C ASP A 93 2.42 4.23 22.78
N LEU A 94 3.07 4.91 21.82
CA LEU A 94 2.51 5.08 20.47
C LEU A 94 3.33 4.33 19.40
N PRO A 95 2.77 3.29 18.75
CA PRO A 95 3.52 2.47 17.79
C PRO A 95 3.92 3.20 16.50
N HIS A 96 3.44 4.43 16.25
CA HIS A 96 3.73 5.23 15.06
C HIS A 96 3.36 6.71 15.26
N LEU A 97 3.85 7.60 14.40
CA LEU A 97 3.52 9.04 14.44
C LEU A 97 2.01 9.31 14.26
N PRO A 98 1.36 10.07 15.17
CA PRO A 98 -0.07 10.37 15.13
C PRO A 98 -0.54 11.08 13.85
N ASP A 99 0.27 12.03 13.35
CA ASP A 99 -0.04 12.80 12.13
C ASP A 99 -0.21 11.93 10.88
N LEU A 100 0.33 10.71 10.95
CA LEU A 100 0.35 9.71 9.90
C LEU A 100 -0.65 8.58 10.17
N CYS A 101 -1.63 8.79 11.02
CA CYS A 101 -2.69 7.81 11.18
C CYS A 101 -4.03 8.49 11.34
N ALA A 102 -4.93 8.22 10.39
CA ALA A 102 -6.29 8.72 10.45
C ALA A 102 -7.07 8.23 11.69
N LYS A 103 -6.61 7.17 12.37
CA LYS A 103 -7.17 6.73 13.67
C LYS A 103 -6.55 7.44 14.88
N CYS A 104 -5.36 8.03 14.73
CA CYS A 104 -4.64 8.70 15.81
C CYS A 104 -4.76 10.23 15.74
N LYS A 105 -5.39 10.76 14.69
CA LYS A 105 -5.91 12.12 14.69
C LYS A 105 -7.21 12.10 15.49
N ALA A 106 -7.12 12.54 16.74
CA ALA A 106 -8.26 12.88 17.57
C ALA A 106 -9.08 14.00 16.90
#